data_AF-A0A2N0QL73-F1
#
_entry.id   AF-A0A2N0QL73-F1
#
_cell.length_a   1.000
_cell.length_b   1.000
_cell.length_c   1.000
_cell.angle_alpha   90.00
_cell.angle_beta   90.00
_cell.angle_gamma   90.00
#
_symmetry.space_group_name_H-M   'P 1'
#
loop_
_entity.id
_entity.type
_entity.pdbx_description
1 polymer ?
#
loop_
_entity_poly.entity_id
_entity_poly.type
_entity_poly.pdbx_seq_one_letter_code
_entity_poly.pdbx_strand_id
1 'polypeptide(L)'
;MSLKPSSLEKITKWQYQYNTIKVNDRDFYLKHLKIPGYVAIDVRPCFMKLYSKAEKSSLAFYLNECGLESKLDMLFHRMFKYYRNALKEANITTAEQMREIAEYCIIDALSCQRLMIKRNVINEYREYTEYGASFSEIKDTIVPGKLDTSIAFISLYDAHYFAIGMKVSNLLSASAWWEGILTSTISERTETESFPGAYVFPPIKGLENKHPVTGLDFASLYPSLIMTYNLSPDKIILSRERAEQS
;
A
#
# COMPACT_ATOMS: atom_id res chain seq x y z
N MET A 1 -27.20 22.91 -9.34
CA MET A 1 -28.22 21.82 -9.29
C MET A 1 -28.25 21.26 -7.89
N SER A 2 -29.35 21.36 -7.15
CA SER A 2 -29.46 20.70 -5.85
C SER A 2 -29.80 19.23 -6.05
N LEU A 3 -29.03 18.34 -5.43
CA LEU A 3 -29.30 16.90 -5.45
C LEU A 3 -30.55 16.63 -4.60
N LYS A 4 -31.53 15.90 -5.16
CA LYS A 4 -32.75 15.53 -4.42
C LYS A 4 -32.39 14.67 -3.20
N PRO A 5 -33.04 14.81 -2.03
CA PRO A 5 -32.71 14.06 -0.82
C PRO A 5 -32.66 12.53 -0.99
N SER A 6 -33.55 11.95 -1.81
CA SER A 6 -33.57 10.51 -2.09
C SER A 6 -32.37 10.02 -2.93
N SER A 7 -31.67 10.93 -3.61
CA SER A 7 -30.40 10.62 -4.28
C SER A 7 -29.25 10.56 -3.28
N LEU A 8 -29.27 11.39 -2.21
CA LEU A 8 -28.22 11.42 -1.20
C LEU A 8 -28.21 10.14 -0.36
N GLU A 9 -29.38 9.64 0.04
CA GLU A 9 -29.52 8.35 0.77
C GLU A 9 -29.08 7.15 -0.09
N LYS A 10 -29.39 7.17 -1.39
CA LYS A 10 -28.92 6.12 -2.32
C LYS A 10 -27.40 6.19 -2.53
N ILE A 11 -26.84 7.39 -2.68
CA ILE A 11 -25.40 7.63 -2.79
C ILE A 11 -24.68 7.15 -1.52
N THR A 12 -25.16 7.54 -0.34
CA THR A 12 -24.55 7.12 0.94
C THR A 12 -24.66 5.62 1.17
N LYS A 13 -25.76 4.99 0.73
CA LYS A 13 -25.99 3.55 0.90
C LYS A 13 -25.18 2.67 -0.06
N TRP A 14 -25.02 3.09 -1.32
CA TRP A 14 -24.47 2.21 -2.38
C TRP A 14 -23.09 2.60 -2.89
N GLN A 15 -22.65 3.85 -2.71
CA GLN A 15 -21.34 4.30 -3.22
C GLN A 15 -20.25 4.33 -2.15
N TYR A 16 -20.58 4.30 -0.85
CA TYR A 16 -19.56 4.16 0.18
C TYR A 16 -19.15 2.69 0.36
N GLN A 17 -17.85 2.45 0.34
CA GLN A 17 -17.27 1.16 0.67
C GLN A 17 -16.50 1.24 1.99
N TYR A 18 -16.49 0.10 2.67
CA TYR A 18 -15.74 -0.12 3.90
C TYR A 18 -14.70 -1.17 3.58
N ASN A 19 -13.44 -0.74 3.57
CA ASN A 19 -12.32 -1.61 3.24
C ASN A 19 -11.37 -1.65 4.42
N THR A 20 -10.79 -2.82 4.65
CA THR A 20 -9.70 -2.99 5.60
C THR A 20 -8.40 -3.03 4.82
N ILE A 21 -7.53 -2.06 5.07
CA ILE A 21 -6.19 -2.04 4.51
C ILE A 21 -5.24 -2.59 5.56
N LYS A 22 -4.51 -3.64 5.22
CA LYS A 22 -3.45 -4.14 6.09
C LYS A 22 -2.27 -3.17 6.08
N VAL A 23 -1.93 -2.66 7.26
CA VAL A 23 -0.83 -1.71 7.48
C VAL A 23 0.06 -2.31 8.56
N ASN A 24 1.19 -2.87 8.13
CA ASN A 24 2.08 -3.66 8.99
C ASN A 24 1.30 -4.84 9.62
N ASP A 25 1.38 -5.00 10.94
CA ASP A 25 0.68 -6.05 11.69
C ASP A 25 -0.71 -5.62 12.17
N ARG A 26 -1.25 -4.50 11.66
CA ARG A 26 -2.53 -3.95 12.07
C ARG A 26 -3.46 -3.72 10.88
N ASP A 27 -4.73 -3.84 11.16
CA ASP A 27 -5.79 -3.51 10.22
C ASP A 27 -6.17 -2.04 10.35
N PHE A 28 -6.19 -1.34 9.20
CA PHE A 28 -6.65 0.04 9.11
C PHE A 28 -7.99 0.07 8.39
N TYR A 29 -9.05 0.43 9.11
CA TYR A 29 -10.39 0.52 8.56
C TYR A 29 -10.58 1.85 7.83
N LEU A 30 -10.81 1.78 6.51
CA LEU A 30 -11.10 2.94 5.69
C LEU A 30 -12.55 2.92 5.23
N LYS A 31 -13.18 4.09 5.30
CA LYS A 31 -14.46 4.38 4.63
C LYS A 31 -14.20 5.38 3.51
N HIS A 32 -14.46 4.98 2.27
CA HIS A 32 -14.27 5.86 1.11
C HIS A 32 -15.44 5.77 0.14
N LEU A 33 -15.57 6.80 -0.69
CA LEU A 33 -16.56 6.86 -1.74
C LEU A 33 -15.98 6.24 -3.02
N LYS A 34 -16.64 5.20 -3.54
CA LYS A 34 -16.28 4.53 -4.80
C LYS A 34 -17.09 5.15 -5.93
N ILE A 35 -16.44 6.01 -6.70
CA ILE A 35 -16.99 6.61 -7.92
C ILE A 35 -16.22 6.05 -9.13
N PRO A 36 -16.91 5.57 -10.18
CA PRO A 36 -16.25 5.18 -11.42
C PRO A 36 -15.34 6.30 -11.95
N GLY A 37 -14.10 5.95 -12.32
CA GLY A 37 -13.10 6.91 -12.80
C GLY A 37 -12.30 7.64 -11.71
N TYR A 38 -12.61 7.43 -10.42
CA TYR A 38 -11.87 8.02 -9.30
C TYR A 38 -11.33 6.94 -8.37
N VAL A 39 -10.07 7.11 -7.95
CA VAL A 39 -9.44 6.27 -6.92
C VAL A 39 -9.23 7.14 -5.69
N ALA A 40 -9.97 6.84 -4.63
CA ALA A 40 -9.73 7.46 -3.33
C ALA A 40 -8.46 6.86 -2.72
N ILE A 41 -7.53 7.71 -2.29
CA ILE A 41 -6.30 7.29 -1.64
C ILE A 41 -6.17 8.10 -0.37
N ASP A 42 -6.18 7.41 0.77
CA ASP A 42 -5.88 8.05 2.05
C ASP A 42 -4.36 8.09 2.26
N VAL A 43 -3.83 9.30 2.47
CA VAL A 43 -2.40 9.54 2.67
C VAL A 43 -1.91 8.87 3.96
N ARG A 44 -2.74 8.83 5.02
CA ARG A 44 -2.33 8.30 6.31
C ARG A 44 -1.94 6.83 6.28
N PRO A 45 -2.75 5.87 5.77
CA PRO A 45 -2.34 4.48 5.68
C PRO A 45 -1.16 4.27 4.72
N CYS A 46 -1.01 5.11 3.67
CA CYS A 46 0.18 5.06 2.81
C CYS A 46 1.44 5.35 3.63
N PHE A 47 1.43 6.43 4.41
CA PHE A 47 2.57 6.83 5.23
C PHE A 47 2.80 5.91 6.43
N MET A 48 1.76 5.29 6.99
CA MET A 48 1.94 4.27 8.00
C MET A 48 2.61 2.99 7.46
N LYS A 49 2.41 2.67 6.16
CA LYS A 49 3.16 1.58 5.49
C LYS A 49 4.62 1.97 5.27
N LEU A 50 4.88 3.19 4.79
CA LEU A 50 6.24 3.70 4.56
C LEU A 50 7.06 3.83 5.86
N TYR A 51 6.40 4.27 6.93
CA TYR A 51 7.00 4.49 8.25
C TYR A 51 6.49 3.46 9.25
N SER A 52 6.70 2.18 8.94
CA SER A 52 6.10 1.06 9.68
C SER A 52 6.46 0.99 11.17
N LYS A 53 7.61 1.56 11.55
CA LYS A 53 8.13 1.59 12.92
C LYS A 53 7.82 2.88 13.67
N ALA A 54 7.15 3.85 13.04
CA ALA A 54 6.86 5.12 13.68
C ALA A 54 5.77 4.99 14.76
N GLU A 55 5.97 5.63 15.91
CA GLU A 55 4.99 5.66 16.99
C GLU A 55 3.81 6.60 16.69
N LYS A 56 4.04 7.63 15.87
CA LYS A 56 3.06 8.67 15.52
C LYS A 56 2.63 8.53 14.06
N SER A 57 1.41 8.97 13.79
CA SER A 57 0.81 8.94 12.43
C SER A 57 0.04 10.21 12.09
N SER A 58 0.37 11.33 12.73
CA SER A 58 -0.24 12.63 12.46
C SER A 58 0.36 13.26 11.20
N LEU A 59 -0.40 14.14 10.55
CA LEU A 59 0.08 14.90 9.38
C LEU A 59 1.34 15.71 9.71
N ALA A 60 1.34 16.40 10.85
CA ALA A 60 2.49 17.20 11.30
C ALA A 60 3.75 16.34 11.52
N PHE A 61 3.59 15.13 12.05
CA PHE A 61 4.70 14.19 12.20
C PHE A 61 5.29 13.83 10.83
N TYR A 62 4.48 13.41 9.86
CA TYR A 62 4.98 13.04 8.54
C TYR A 62 5.56 14.20 7.73
N LEU A 63 5.04 15.42 7.89
CA LEU A 63 5.62 16.63 7.29
C LEU A 63 7.04 16.85 7.79
N ASN A 64 7.25 16.75 9.11
CA ASN A 64 8.58 16.89 9.71
C ASN A 64 9.54 15.78 9.25
N GLU A 65 9.09 14.52 9.24
CA GLU A 65 9.85 13.37 8.73
C GLU A 65 10.22 13.49 7.24
N CYS A 66 9.50 14.32 6.49
CA CYS A 66 9.79 14.59 5.08
C CYS A 66 10.56 15.89 4.85
N GLY A 67 10.92 16.63 5.90
CA GLY A 67 11.56 17.94 5.82
C GLY A 67 10.70 18.98 5.10
N LEU A 68 9.37 18.88 5.21
CA LEU A 68 8.42 19.83 4.64
C LEU A 68 8.00 20.86 5.69
N GLU A 69 7.56 22.03 5.22
CA GLU A 69 7.04 23.08 6.08
C GLU A 69 5.96 22.54 7.03
N SER A 70 6.06 22.94 8.30
CA SER A 70 5.11 22.55 9.32
C SER A 70 3.73 23.12 9.01
N LYS A 71 2.72 22.29 9.25
CA LYS A 71 1.31 22.68 9.27
C LYS A 71 1.08 23.89 10.20
N LEU A 72 0.15 24.78 9.83
CA LEU A 72 -0.42 25.77 10.77
C LEU A 72 -1.29 25.04 11.79
N ASP A 73 -1.02 25.17 13.09
CA ASP A 73 -1.86 24.55 14.12
C ASP A 73 -2.99 25.50 14.54
N MET A 74 -4.23 25.11 14.25
CA MET A 74 -5.43 25.82 14.71
C MET A 74 -6.25 24.90 15.59
N LEU A 75 -6.34 25.24 16.87
CA LEU A 75 -7.18 24.50 17.82
C LEU A 75 -8.65 24.55 17.39
N PHE A 76 -9.33 23.41 17.40
CA PHE A 76 -10.70 23.27 16.89
C PHE A 76 -11.70 24.24 17.56
N HIS A 77 -11.52 24.56 18.84
CA HIS A 77 -12.38 25.51 19.55
C HIS A 77 -12.26 26.93 18.98
N ARG A 78 -11.06 27.31 18.51
CA ARG A 78 -10.80 28.60 17.87
C ARG A 78 -11.46 28.65 16.51
N MET A 79 -11.29 27.60 15.70
CA MET A 79 -11.97 27.46 14.40
C MET A 79 -13.48 27.58 14.53
N PHE A 80 -14.11 26.85 15.46
CA PHE A 80 -15.56 26.93 15.68
C PHE A 80 -16.02 28.27 16.25
N LYS A 81 -15.20 28.95 17.05
CA LYS A 81 -15.51 30.30 17.53
C LYS A 81 -15.57 31.28 16.36
N TYR A 82 -14.53 31.28 15.53
CA TYR A 82 -14.43 32.14 14.35
C TYR A 82 -15.56 31.90 13.35
N TYR A 83 -15.83 30.63 13.05
CA TYR A 83 -16.94 30.28 12.16
C TYR A 83 -18.30 30.76 12.71
N ARG A 84 -18.57 30.55 14.01
CA ARG A 84 -19.82 31.03 14.64
C ARG A 84 -19.93 32.55 14.67
N ASN A 85 -18.82 33.26 14.83
CA ASN A 85 -18.82 34.72 14.79
C ASN A 85 -19.18 35.22 13.38
N ALA A 86 -18.58 34.64 12.35
CA ALA A 86 -18.85 35.00 10.96
C ALA A 86 -20.29 34.72 10.52
N LEU A 87 -20.95 33.72 11.12
CA LEU A 87 -22.38 33.47 10.89
C LEU A 87 -23.30 34.51 11.54
N LYS A 88 -22.85 35.15 12.63
CA LYS A 88 -23.65 36.15 13.36
C LYS A 88 -23.53 37.53 12.71
N GLU A 89 -22.32 37.93 12.37
CA GLU A 89 -22.03 39.28 11.88
C GLU A 89 -20.97 39.26 10.78
N ALA A 90 -21.25 39.98 9.70
CA ALA A 90 -20.30 40.20 8.61
C ALA A 90 -19.59 41.55 8.82
N ASN A 91 -18.35 41.51 9.30
CA ASN A 91 -17.49 42.67 9.48
C ASN A 91 -16.04 42.32 9.12
N ILE A 92 -15.15 43.32 9.15
CA ILE A 92 -13.73 43.15 8.77
C ILE A 92 -13.06 42.09 9.64
N THR A 93 -13.30 42.10 10.96
CA THR A 93 -12.72 41.14 11.90
C THR A 93 -13.19 39.71 11.65
N THR A 94 -14.48 39.49 11.37
CA THR A 94 -15.00 38.15 11.06
C THR A 94 -14.54 37.66 9.70
N ALA A 95 -14.32 38.56 8.73
CA ALA A 95 -13.68 38.24 7.47
C ALA A 95 -12.22 37.79 7.64
N GLU A 96 -11.43 38.47 8.47
CA GLU A 96 -10.05 38.06 8.81
C GLU A 96 -10.01 36.70 9.51
N GLN A 97 -10.93 36.46 10.45
CA GLN A 97 -11.06 35.17 11.13
C GLN A 97 -11.37 34.03 10.15
N MET A 98 -12.25 34.26 9.17
CA MET A 98 -12.55 33.28 8.13
C MET A 98 -11.38 33.08 7.16
N ARG A 99 -10.60 34.13 6.88
CA ARG A 99 -9.36 34.03 6.10
C ARG A 99 -8.37 33.09 6.77
N GLU A 100 -8.19 33.21 8.09
CA GLU A 100 -7.30 32.34 8.87
C GLU A 100 -7.74 30.86 8.81
N ILE A 101 -9.05 30.60 8.92
CA ILE A 101 -9.59 29.23 8.75
C ILE A 101 -9.32 28.73 7.33
N ALA A 102 -9.53 29.56 6.31
CA ALA A 102 -9.32 29.17 4.92
C ALA A 102 -7.84 28.85 4.64
N GLU A 103 -6.91 29.68 5.12
CA GLU A 103 -5.47 29.44 5.02
C GLU A 103 -5.06 28.12 5.68
N TYR A 104 -5.56 27.85 6.90
CA TYR A 104 -5.36 26.58 7.59
C TYR A 104 -5.84 25.38 6.74
N CYS A 105 -7.07 25.44 6.22
CA CYS A 105 -7.66 24.36 5.41
C CYS A 105 -6.88 24.10 4.12
N ILE A 106 -6.43 25.17 3.45
CA ILE A 106 -5.65 25.08 2.21
C ILE A 106 -4.30 24.41 2.49
N ILE A 107 -3.60 24.83 3.54
CA ILE A 107 -2.29 24.27 3.91
C ILE A 107 -2.42 22.79 4.27
N ASP A 108 -3.45 22.40 5.02
CA ASP A 108 -3.71 20.99 5.36
C ASP A 108 -3.97 20.13 4.11
N ALA A 109 -4.81 20.61 3.20
CA ALA A 109 -5.11 19.89 1.96
C ALA A 109 -3.88 19.76 1.04
N LEU A 110 -3.11 20.84 0.90
CA LEU A 110 -1.89 20.87 0.10
C LEU A 110 -0.78 20.00 0.71
N SER A 111 -0.69 19.96 2.04
CA SER A 111 0.30 19.15 2.77
C SER A 111 0.17 17.66 2.44
N CYS A 112 -1.06 17.15 2.38
CA CYS A 112 -1.33 15.77 1.95
C CYS A 112 -0.80 15.50 0.53
N GLN A 113 -0.98 16.42 -0.41
CA GLN A 113 -0.46 16.30 -1.78
C GLN A 113 1.06 16.37 -1.82
N ARG A 114 1.67 17.34 -1.10
CA ARG A 114 3.12 17.49 -0.98
C ARG A 114 3.78 16.21 -0.46
N LEU A 115 3.17 15.56 0.54
CA LEU A 115 3.63 14.28 1.07
C LEU A 115 3.62 13.18 -0.01
N MET A 116 2.50 13.01 -0.70
CA MET A 116 2.37 12.00 -1.76
C MET A 116 3.39 12.18 -2.89
N ILE A 117 3.66 13.43 -3.28
CA ILE A 117 4.68 13.76 -4.28
C ILE A 117 6.09 13.49 -3.73
N LYS A 118 6.40 13.96 -2.51
CA LYS A 118 7.72 13.83 -1.89
C LYS A 118 8.17 12.37 -1.73
N ARG A 119 7.22 11.46 -1.46
CA ARG A 119 7.46 10.02 -1.35
C ARG A 119 7.09 9.22 -2.60
N ASN A 120 6.77 9.89 -3.70
CA ASN A 120 6.51 9.26 -5.00
C ASN A 120 5.43 8.14 -4.96
N VAL A 121 4.49 8.20 -4.01
CA VAL A 121 3.62 7.06 -3.64
C VAL A 121 2.75 6.58 -4.81
N ILE A 122 2.24 7.51 -5.62
CA ILE A 122 1.40 7.14 -6.76
C ILE A 122 2.22 6.39 -7.82
N ASN A 123 3.46 6.79 -8.05
CA ASN A 123 4.31 6.13 -9.03
C ASN A 123 4.74 4.75 -8.54
N GLU A 124 5.00 4.56 -7.24
CA GLU A 124 5.20 3.23 -6.66
C GLU A 124 3.99 2.31 -6.90
N TYR A 125 2.76 2.85 -6.78
CA TYR A 125 1.58 2.05 -7.14
C TYR A 125 1.48 1.81 -8.65
N ARG A 126 1.85 2.79 -9.49
CA ARG A 126 1.86 2.64 -10.95
C ARG A 126 2.86 1.61 -11.43
N GLU A 127 3.98 1.44 -10.74
CA GLU A 127 4.92 0.35 -10.98
C GLU A 127 4.28 -1.04 -10.81
N TYR A 128 3.14 -1.18 -10.12
CA TYR A 128 2.40 -2.44 -10.07
C TYR A 128 1.31 -2.56 -11.15
N THR A 129 0.97 -1.46 -11.83
CA THR A 129 -0.24 -1.31 -12.65
C THR A 129 0.14 -0.91 -14.07
N GLU A 130 0.61 -1.84 -14.89
CA GLU A 130 0.60 -1.63 -16.33
C GLU A 130 -0.35 -2.64 -16.97
N TYR A 131 -1.42 -2.07 -17.48
CA TYR A 131 -2.34 -2.66 -18.43
C TYR A 131 -1.99 -1.96 -19.74
N GLY A 132 -1.10 -2.50 -20.57
CA GLY A 132 -0.89 -1.86 -21.87
C GLY A 132 0.31 -2.27 -22.73
N ALA A 133 1.44 -2.66 -22.16
CA ALA A 133 2.54 -3.13 -23.01
C ALA A 133 2.27 -4.57 -23.43
N SER A 134 2.38 -4.86 -24.73
CA SER A 134 2.27 -6.23 -25.19
C SER A 134 3.44 -7.01 -24.60
N PHE A 135 3.20 -8.20 -24.06
CA PHE A 135 4.27 -9.04 -23.49
C PHE A 135 5.44 -9.27 -24.47
N SER A 136 5.16 -9.23 -25.78
CA SER A 136 6.18 -9.30 -26.84
C SER A 136 7.23 -8.19 -26.80
N GLU A 137 6.89 -7.02 -26.25
CA GLU A 137 7.77 -5.85 -26.13
C GLU A 137 8.54 -5.83 -24.79
N ILE A 138 8.06 -6.54 -23.77
CA ILE A 138 8.64 -6.49 -22.40
C ILE A 138 9.36 -7.78 -21.99
N LYS A 139 9.13 -8.91 -22.65
CA LYS A 139 9.71 -10.22 -22.31
C LYS A 139 11.25 -10.19 -22.21
N ASP A 140 11.90 -9.37 -23.05
CA ASP A 140 13.36 -9.26 -23.12
C ASP A 140 13.92 -8.20 -22.15
N THR A 141 13.04 -7.43 -21.49
CA THR A 141 13.37 -6.39 -20.50
C THR A 141 13.21 -6.90 -19.06
N ILE A 142 12.55 -8.04 -18.85
CA ILE A 142 12.46 -8.71 -17.55
C ILE A 142 13.83 -9.32 -17.22
N VAL A 143 14.70 -8.51 -16.63
CA VAL A 143 16.00 -8.95 -16.11
C VAL A 143 15.76 -9.66 -14.76
N PRO A 144 16.21 -10.92 -14.59
CA PRO A 144 16.16 -11.59 -13.29
C PRO A 144 16.90 -10.75 -12.24
N GLY A 145 16.19 -10.33 -11.20
CA GLY A 145 16.78 -9.58 -10.08
C GLY A 145 16.61 -8.06 -10.14
N LYS A 146 15.95 -7.50 -11.16
CA LYS A 146 15.54 -6.08 -11.19
C LYS A 146 14.01 -5.99 -11.14
N LEU A 147 13.47 -5.73 -9.96
CA LEU A 147 12.04 -5.63 -9.69
C LEU A 147 11.51 -4.26 -10.17
N ASP A 148 11.56 -3.98 -11.48
CA ASP A 148 11.01 -2.74 -12.03
C ASP A 148 9.80 -3.04 -12.93
N THR A 149 8.69 -2.38 -12.61
CA THR A 149 7.60 -1.95 -13.50
C THR A 149 6.70 -3.05 -14.12
N SER A 150 5.40 -3.01 -13.75
CA SER A 150 4.23 -3.64 -14.40
C SER A 150 3.81 -5.04 -13.94
N ILE A 151 4.17 -5.44 -12.73
CA ILE A 151 4.32 -6.88 -12.43
C ILE A 151 3.00 -7.63 -12.18
N ALA A 152 1.93 -6.99 -11.70
CA ALA A 152 0.81 -7.73 -11.11
C ALA A 152 -0.53 -7.65 -11.86
N PHE A 153 -0.60 -6.96 -13.01
CA PHE A 153 -1.84 -6.81 -13.80
C PHE A 153 -3.07 -6.38 -12.96
N ILE A 154 -2.85 -5.50 -11.99
CA ILE A 154 -3.89 -4.98 -11.09
C ILE A 154 -4.20 -3.52 -11.39
N SER A 155 -5.37 -3.05 -10.92
CA SER A 155 -5.70 -1.63 -10.98
C SER A 155 -4.97 -0.83 -9.89
N LEU A 156 -4.85 0.49 -10.07
CA LEU A 156 -4.34 1.40 -9.04
C LEU A 156 -5.14 1.33 -7.74
N TYR A 157 -6.45 1.11 -7.86
CA TYR A 157 -7.33 0.87 -6.73
C TYR A 157 -6.87 -0.39 -5.99
N ASP A 158 -6.69 -1.50 -6.69
CA ASP A 158 -6.31 -2.75 -6.04
C ASP A 158 -4.91 -2.71 -5.42
N ALA A 159 -3.98 -1.98 -6.05
CA ALA A 159 -2.63 -1.77 -5.53
C ALA A 159 -2.61 -1.05 -4.18
N HIS A 160 -3.55 -0.11 -3.98
CA HIS A 160 -3.67 0.64 -2.73
C HIS A 160 -4.42 -0.16 -1.65
N TYR A 161 -5.56 -0.77 -2.02
CA TYR A 161 -6.52 -1.35 -1.08
C TYR A 161 -6.24 -2.81 -0.72
N PHE A 162 -5.64 -3.60 -1.60
CA PHE A 162 -5.41 -5.02 -1.36
C PHE A 162 -3.96 -5.33 -0.99
N ALA A 163 -3.78 -6.46 -0.31
CA ALA A 163 -2.48 -6.93 0.14
C ALA A 163 -1.68 -7.58 -0.99
N ILE A 164 -0.40 -7.87 -0.71
CA ILE A 164 0.55 -8.48 -1.66
C ILE A 164 0.04 -9.80 -2.23
N GLY A 165 -0.75 -10.58 -1.47
CA GLY A 165 -1.29 -11.86 -1.94
C GLY A 165 -2.12 -11.73 -3.23
N MET A 166 -2.89 -10.64 -3.39
CA MET A 166 -3.63 -10.39 -4.62
C MET A 166 -2.68 -10.11 -5.81
N LYS A 167 -1.59 -9.38 -5.56
CA LYS A 167 -0.57 -9.09 -6.57
C LYS A 167 0.08 -10.37 -7.10
N VAL A 168 0.47 -11.25 -6.18
CA VAL A 168 1.07 -12.56 -6.51
C VAL A 168 0.07 -13.45 -7.24
N SER A 169 -1.17 -13.51 -6.78
CA SER A 169 -2.23 -14.31 -7.42
C SER A 169 -2.47 -13.88 -8.87
N ASN A 170 -2.57 -12.58 -9.12
CA ASN A 170 -2.81 -12.08 -10.48
C ASN A 170 -1.62 -12.30 -11.39
N LEU A 171 -0.39 -12.05 -10.91
CA LEU A 171 0.83 -12.36 -11.66
C LEU A 171 0.90 -13.85 -12.02
N LEU A 172 0.68 -14.73 -11.06
CA LEU A 172 0.73 -16.18 -11.28
C LEU A 172 -0.34 -16.64 -12.27
N SER A 173 -1.57 -16.13 -12.13
CA SER A 173 -2.67 -16.47 -13.02
C SER A 173 -2.41 -16.02 -14.45
N ALA A 174 -1.84 -14.83 -14.64
CA ALA A 174 -1.45 -14.32 -15.96
C ALA A 174 -0.35 -15.19 -16.59
N SER A 175 0.68 -15.54 -15.81
CA SER A 175 1.76 -16.42 -16.29
C SER A 175 1.26 -17.81 -16.64
N ALA A 176 0.42 -18.42 -15.79
CA ALA A 176 -0.14 -19.74 -16.03
C ALA A 176 -1.03 -19.76 -17.28
N TRP A 177 -1.87 -18.74 -17.48
CA TRP A 177 -2.70 -18.60 -18.67
C TRP A 177 -1.86 -18.62 -19.96
N TRP A 178 -0.70 -17.96 -19.97
CA TRP A 178 0.19 -17.96 -21.14
C TRP A 178 0.81 -19.32 -21.45
N GLU A 179 1.09 -20.12 -20.43
CA GLU A 179 1.58 -21.49 -20.57
C GLU A 179 0.45 -22.50 -20.85
N GLY A 180 -0.80 -22.03 -21.03
CA GLY A 180 -1.97 -22.89 -21.22
C GLY A 180 -2.37 -23.68 -19.97
N ILE A 181 -1.93 -23.23 -18.79
CA ILE A 181 -2.20 -23.85 -17.49
C ILE A 181 -3.40 -23.15 -16.84
N LEU A 182 -4.36 -23.95 -16.35
CA LEU A 182 -5.50 -23.46 -15.58
C LEU A 182 -5.16 -23.41 -14.09
N THR A 183 -5.44 -22.27 -13.46
CA THR A 183 -5.29 -22.10 -12.01
C THR A 183 -6.61 -22.29 -11.26
N SER A 184 -6.59 -22.95 -10.11
CA SER A 184 -7.75 -23.06 -9.22
C SER A 184 -7.74 -21.94 -8.17
N THR A 185 -8.89 -21.33 -7.92
CA THR A 185 -9.10 -20.38 -6.81
C THR A 185 -9.66 -21.05 -5.56
N ILE A 186 -9.80 -22.38 -5.58
CA ILE A 186 -10.32 -23.15 -4.44
C ILE A 186 -9.23 -23.22 -3.37
N SER A 187 -9.55 -22.74 -2.18
CA SER A 187 -8.68 -22.79 -1.00
C SER A 187 -9.16 -23.90 -0.07
N GLU A 188 -8.52 -25.07 -0.14
CA GLU A 188 -8.68 -26.14 0.85
C GLU A 188 -7.60 -25.99 1.93
N ARG A 189 -7.70 -24.95 2.75
CA ARG A 189 -6.87 -24.88 3.97
C ARG A 189 -7.63 -25.49 5.13
N THR A 190 -7.29 -26.73 5.44
CA THR A 190 -7.73 -27.45 6.65
C THR A 190 -6.71 -27.34 7.80
N GLU A 191 -5.46 -27.00 7.51
CA GLU A 191 -4.38 -26.95 8.50
C GLU A 191 -4.11 -25.53 9.01
N THR A 192 -4.20 -25.37 10.33
CA THR A 192 -3.90 -24.13 11.06
C THR A 192 -2.45 -24.04 11.54
N GLU A 193 -1.66 -25.10 11.37
CA GLU A 193 -0.27 -25.15 11.82
C GLU A 193 0.68 -24.45 10.84
N SER A 194 1.66 -23.74 11.39
CA SER A 194 2.69 -23.08 10.60
C SER A 194 3.76 -24.09 10.19
N PHE A 195 4.23 -23.99 8.95
CA PHE A 195 5.41 -24.73 8.50
C PHE A 195 6.68 -24.30 9.25
N PRO A 196 7.69 -25.17 9.36
CA PRO A 196 9.01 -24.80 9.90
C PRO A 196 9.62 -23.62 9.14
N GLY A 197 10.12 -22.63 9.89
CA GLY A 197 10.74 -21.43 9.35
C GLY A 197 12.26 -21.57 9.15
N ALA A 198 12.94 -20.42 9.07
CA ALA A 198 14.40 -20.37 8.95
C ALA A 198 15.10 -20.89 10.21
N TYR A 199 16.27 -21.49 10.01
CA TYR A 199 17.18 -21.85 11.11
C TYR A 199 17.96 -20.62 11.58
N VAL A 200 18.00 -20.37 12.89
CA VAL A 200 18.76 -19.26 13.50
C VAL A 200 19.86 -19.83 14.38
N PHE A 201 21.12 -19.51 14.05
CA PHE A 201 22.25 -19.91 14.88
C PHE A 201 22.14 -19.30 16.29
N PRO A 202 22.47 -20.06 17.34
CA PRO A 202 22.49 -19.50 18.70
C PRO A 202 23.56 -18.41 18.79
N PRO A 203 23.22 -17.19 19.26
CA PRO A 203 24.16 -16.08 19.29
C PRO A 203 25.20 -16.28 20.40
N ILE A 204 26.47 -16.01 20.10
CA ILE A 204 27.51 -15.86 21.11
C ILE A 204 27.38 -14.47 21.70
N LYS A 205 26.88 -14.37 22.93
CA LYS A 205 26.63 -13.10 23.60
C LYS A 205 27.93 -12.55 24.19
N GLY A 206 28.18 -11.26 23.99
CA GLY A 206 29.33 -10.57 24.56
C GLY A 206 29.72 -9.37 23.73
N LEU A 207 30.64 -8.56 24.26
CA LEU A 207 31.26 -7.48 23.52
C LEU A 207 32.52 -8.03 22.82
N GLU A 208 32.49 -8.10 21.50
CA GLU A 208 33.64 -8.53 20.69
C GLU A 208 34.56 -7.34 20.40
N ASN A 209 35.69 -7.28 21.12
CA ASN A 209 36.68 -6.21 20.99
C ASN A 209 38.03 -6.69 20.44
N LYS A 210 38.17 -7.99 20.17
CA LYS A 210 39.47 -8.58 19.82
C LYS A 210 39.65 -8.69 18.31
N HIS A 211 38.58 -8.97 17.58
CA HIS A 211 38.64 -9.17 16.14
C HIS A 211 37.50 -8.44 15.41
N PRO A 212 37.75 -7.97 14.17
CA PRO A 212 36.67 -7.49 13.30
C PRO A 212 35.65 -8.59 13.03
N VAL A 213 34.35 -8.24 13.06
CA VAL A 213 33.24 -9.13 12.70
C VAL A 213 32.73 -8.75 11.30
N THR A 214 32.65 -9.72 10.40
CA THR A 214 32.12 -9.53 9.04
C THR A 214 30.72 -10.14 8.92
N GLY A 215 29.77 -9.37 8.40
CA GLY A 215 28.43 -9.86 8.07
C GLY A 215 28.38 -10.33 6.61
N LEU A 216 28.12 -11.62 6.41
CA LEU A 216 27.83 -12.19 5.10
C LEU A 216 26.33 -12.49 5.02
N ASP A 217 25.71 -12.15 3.89
CA ASP A 217 24.30 -12.41 3.64
C ASP A 217 24.07 -12.86 2.18
N PHE A 218 23.01 -13.61 1.95
CA PHE A 218 22.61 -14.04 0.61
C PHE A 218 21.66 -13.02 -0.02
N ALA A 219 22.00 -12.54 -1.21
CA ALA A 219 21.09 -11.70 -1.99
C ALA A 219 19.86 -12.52 -2.41
N SER A 220 18.69 -12.16 -1.89
CA SER A 220 17.40 -12.80 -2.26
C SER A 220 17.42 -14.32 -2.11
N LEU A 221 17.72 -14.84 -0.92
CA LEU A 221 17.88 -16.28 -0.65
C LEU A 221 16.74 -17.14 -1.20
N TYR A 222 15.49 -16.90 -0.77
CA TYR A 222 14.36 -17.75 -1.19
C TYR A 222 14.08 -17.70 -2.69
N PRO A 223 13.98 -16.53 -3.35
CA PRO A 223 13.86 -16.48 -4.81
C PRO A 223 15.00 -17.23 -5.52
N SER A 224 16.24 -17.08 -5.06
CA SER A 224 17.39 -17.75 -5.64
C SER A 224 17.30 -19.28 -5.52
N LEU A 225 16.84 -19.80 -4.38
CA LEU A 225 16.59 -21.23 -4.19
C LEU A 225 15.46 -21.72 -5.09
N ILE A 226 14.36 -20.97 -5.18
CA ILE A 226 13.22 -21.30 -6.06
C ILE A 226 13.70 -21.47 -7.51
N MET A 227 14.51 -20.54 -8.01
CA MET A 227 15.06 -20.61 -9.36
C MET A 227 16.08 -21.75 -9.51
N THR A 228 17.01 -21.89 -8.57
CA THR A 228 18.11 -22.89 -8.62
C THR A 228 17.58 -24.32 -8.64
N TYR A 229 16.57 -24.60 -7.82
CA TYR A 229 15.98 -25.93 -7.68
C TYR A 229 14.70 -26.11 -8.50
N ASN A 230 14.37 -25.15 -9.36
CA ASN A 230 13.17 -25.17 -10.21
C ASN A 230 11.88 -25.48 -9.43
N LEU A 231 11.72 -24.84 -8.27
CA LEU A 231 10.58 -25.05 -7.38
C LEU A 231 9.36 -24.32 -7.94
N SER A 232 8.42 -25.08 -8.51
CA SER A 232 7.17 -24.54 -9.02
C SER A 232 6.04 -25.55 -8.85
N PRO A 233 4.78 -25.14 -8.61
CA PRO A 233 3.66 -26.05 -8.45
C PRO A 233 3.48 -27.07 -9.58
N ASP A 234 3.80 -26.70 -10.82
CA ASP A 234 3.72 -27.58 -12.01
C ASP A 234 4.88 -28.59 -12.10
N LYS A 235 5.92 -28.45 -11.26
CA LYS A 235 7.09 -29.33 -11.21
C LYS A 235 7.06 -30.30 -10.02
N ILE A 236 6.06 -30.21 -9.14
CA ILE A 236 5.99 -31.05 -7.94
C ILE A 236 5.46 -32.44 -8.32
N ILE A 237 6.25 -33.47 -8.00
CA ILE A 237 5.83 -34.87 -8.06
C ILE A 237 5.80 -35.41 -6.63
N LEU A 238 4.60 -35.71 -6.12
CA LEU A 238 4.39 -36.09 -4.72
C LEU A 238 4.72 -37.55 -4.41
N SER A 239 4.77 -38.43 -5.42
CA SER A 239 5.08 -39.84 -5.24
C SER A 239 6.36 -40.24 -5.96
N ARG A 240 7.21 -40.99 -5.25
CA ARG A 240 8.49 -41.48 -5.78
C ARG A 240 8.30 -42.39 -6.99
N GLU A 241 7.29 -43.25 -6.97
CA GLU A 241 6.94 -44.13 -8.08
C GLU A 241 6.62 -43.37 -9.38
N ARG A 242 5.94 -42.21 -9.28
CA ARG A 242 5.67 -41.37 -10.45
C ARG A 242 6.92 -40.64 -10.92
N ALA A 243 7.79 -40.24 -10.01
CA ALA A 243 9.06 -39.58 -10.34
C ALA A 243 10.03 -40.52 -11.07
N GLU A 244 10.01 -41.82 -10.76
CA GLU A 244 10.86 -42.82 -11.42
C GLU A 244 10.34 -43.20 -12.82
N GLN A 245 9.10 -42.82 -13.17
CA GLN A 245 8.45 -43.07 -14.46
C GLN A 245 8.50 -41.88 -15.44
N SER A 246 8.94 -40.71 -14.97
CA SER A 246 8.99 -39.44 -15.71
C SER A 246 10.42 -39.08 -16.11
#